data_AF-A0AA38XU97-F1
#
_entry.id   AF-A0AA38XU97-F1
#
_cell.length_a   1.000
_cell.length_b   1.000
_cell.length_c   1.000
_cell.angle_alpha   90.00
_cell.angle_beta   90.00
_cell.angle_gamma   90.00
#
_symmetry.space_group_name_H-M   'P 1'
#
loop_
_entity.id
_entity.type
_entity.pdbx_description
1 polymer ?
#
loop_
_entity_poly.entity_id
_entity_poly.type
_entity_poly.pdbx_seq_one_letter_code
_entity_poly.pdbx_strand_id
1 'polypeptide(L)'
;MAPPQHPFPVGALEQRVQYHTVDFKEKSRKLGDFDLKRDCTLLELVQYSCTTPEEQTERLIANPHADIGMECHPFVRLFRKCEKNGKVFHVETTAWEGEHAWKQPPNSRPTAGMSNKADDESTTNAIARYATYFWSPK
;
A
#
# COMPACT_ATOMS: atom_id res chain seq x y z
N MET A 1 0.32 -9.39 -16.15
CA MET A 1 0.97 -9.38 -14.82
C MET A 1 1.01 -7.96 -14.30
N ALA A 2 0.67 -7.71 -13.04
CA ALA A 2 0.82 -6.38 -12.44
C ALA A 2 2.32 -6.06 -12.22
N PRO A 3 2.75 -4.80 -12.42
CA PRO A 3 4.14 -4.43 -12.19
C PRO A 3 4.49 -4.57 -10.70
N PRO A 4 5.73 -4.98 -10.35
CA PRO A 4 6.17 -5.06 -8.97
C PRO A 4 6.09 -3.68 -8.31
N GLN A 5 5.45 -3.62 -7.14
CA GLN A 5 5.35 -2.41 -6.33
C GLN A 5 6.24 -2.56 -5.10
N HIS A 6 6.99 -1.50 -4.76
CA HIS A 6 7.77 -1.47 -3.52
C HIS A 6 6.85 -1.08 -2.35
N PRO A 7 6.75 -1.90 -1.30
CA PRO A 7 5.98 -1.55 -0.11
C PRO A 7 6.68 -0.40 0.63
N PHE A 8 5.90 0.52 1.19
CA PHE A 8 6.39 1.62 2.02
C PHE A 8 5.38 1.89 3.16
N PRO A 9 5.82 2.43 4.31
CA PRO A 9 4.92 2.73 5.41
C PRO A 9 3.93 3.84 5.04
N VAL A 10 2.69 3.74 5.54
CA VAL A 10 1.61 4.68 5.20
C VAL A 10 1.99 6.14 5.47
N GLY A 11 2.70 6.42 6.56
CA GLY A 11 3.15 7.78 6.90
C GLY A 11 4.16 8.39 5.91
N ALA A 12 4.80 7.58 5.06
CA ALA A 12 5.73 8.06 4.04
C ALA A 12 5.04 8.40 2.70
N LEU A 13 3.70 8.35 2.64
CA LEU A 13 2.94 8.59 1.41
C LEU A 13 3.24 9.97 0.80
N GLU A 14 3.24 11.03 1.60
CA GLU A 14 3.53 12.40 1.14
C GLU A 14 4.91 12.49 0.47
N GLN A 15 5.92 11.84 1.05
CA GLN A 15 7.27 11.79 0.46
C GLN A 15 7.28 10.93 -0.80
N ARG A 16 6.60 9.78 -0.81
CA ARG A 16 6.60 8.83 -1.94
C ARG A 16 6.00 9.43 -3.20
N VAL A 17 4.98 10.29 -3.07
CA VAL A 17 4.34 10.95 -4.21
C VAL A 17 5.29 11.87 -4.95
N GLN A 18 6.33 12.39 -4.29
CA GLN A 18 7.38 13.21 -4.91
C GLN A 18 8.27 12.41 -5.88
N TYR A 19 8.12 11.08 -5.97
CA TYR A 19 8.93 10.21 -6.82
C TYR A 19 8.05 9.33 -7.72
N HIS A 20 8.65 8.84 -8.81
CA HIS A 20 8.09 7.84 -9.72
C HIS A 20 9.19 6.95 -10.25
N THR A 21 8.85 5.71 -10.61
CA THR A 21 9.82 4.76 -11.15
C THR A 21 9.83 4.83 -12.67
N VAL A 22 11.03 4.96 -13.25
CA VAL A 22 11.27 4.89 -14.69
C VAL A 22 12.48 3.98 -14.89
N ASP A 23 12.34 2.93 -15.70
CA ASP A 23 13.40 1.95 -15.96
C ASP A 23 14.00 1.36 -14.66
N PHE A 24 13.13 0.98 -13.71
CA PHE A 24 13.51 0.49 -12.38
C PHE A 24 14.35 1.47 -11.53
N LYS A 25 14.40 2.74 -11.90
CA LYS A 25 15.10 3.81 -11.15
C LYS A 25 14.09 4.83 -10.63
N GLU A 26 14.26 5.25 -9.38
CA GLU A 26 13.44 6.31 -8.80
C GLU A 26 13.86 7.67 -9.35
N LYS A 27 12.90 8.41 -9.89
CA LYS A 27 13.06 9.78 -10.40
C LYS A 27 12.09 10.70 -9.67
N SER A 28 12.57 11.87 -9.28
CA SER A 28 11.72 12.89 -8.68
C SER A 28 10.70 13.42 -9.69
N ARG A 29 9.45 13.58 -9.24
CA ARG A 29 8.41 14.33 -9.95
C ARG A 29 8.66 15.82 -9.73
N LYS A 30 8.52 16.62 -10.78
CA LYS A 30 8.62 18.08 -10.71
C LYS A 30 7.34 18.69 -10.12
N LEU A 31 7.04 18.41 -8.86
CA LEU A 31 5.83 18.86 -8.18
C LEU A 31 6.01 20.19 -7.42
N GLY A 32 7.21 20.48 -6.91
CA GLY A 32 7.48 21.72 -6.17
C GLY A 32 6.74 21.74 -4.83
N ASP A 33 6.17 22.90 -4.46
CA ASP A 33 5.17 22.97 -3.37
C ASP A 33 3.91 22.22 -3.82
N PHE A 34 3.70 21.07 -3.19
CA PHE A 34 2.64 20.13 -3.50
C PHE A 34 2.16 19.46 -2.22
N ASP A 35 0.85 19.52 -2.00
CA ASP A 35 0.17 18.92 -0.87
C ASP A 35 -1.01 18.09 -1.38
N LEU A 36 -1.08 16.80 -0.98
CA LEU A 36 -2.13 15.89 -1.44
C LEU A 36 -3.53 16.39 -1.09
N LYS A 37 -3.71 17.01 0.08
CA LYS A 37 -5.02 17.45 0.57
C LYS A 37 -5.55 18.66 -0.20
N ARG A 38 -4.66 19.61 -0.48
CA ARG A 38 -4.93 20.88 -1.15
C ARG A 38 -5.01 20.75 -2.66
N ASP A 39 -4.09 19.99 -3.27
CA ASP A 39 -3.84 20.03 -4.72
C ASP A 39 -4.47 18.85 -5.48
N CYS A 40 -5.16 17.92 -4.79
CA CYS A 40 -5.78 16.75 -5.41
C CYS A 40 -7.23 16.55 -4.98
N THR A 41 -8.05 16.04 -5.89
CA THR A 41 -9.46 15.70 -5.64
C THR A 41 -9.57 14.27 -5.10
N LEU A 42 -10.32 14.10 -4.00
CA LEU A 42 -10.65 12.78 -3.46
C LEU A 42 -11.73 12.11 -4.31
N LEU A 43 -11.47 10.86 -4.70
CA LEU A 43 -12.35 10.00 -5.47
C LEU A 43 -12.52 8.67 -4.73
N GLU A 44 -13.70 8.09 -4.91
CA GLU A 44 -14.07 6.80 -4.36
C GLU A 44 -14.31 5.79 -5.48
N LEU A 45 -13.81 4.57 -5.32
CA LEU A 45 -14.08 3.46 -6.21
C LEU A 45 -14.54 2.25 -5.39
N VAL A 46 -15.78 1.83 -5.63
CA VAL A 46 -16.32 0.59 -5.07
C VAL A 46 -15.89 -0.57 -5.93
N GLN A 47 -15.18 -1.52 -5.33
CA GLN A 47 -14.79 -2.79 -5.95
C GLN A 47 -15.50 -3.94 -5.24
N TYR A 48 -15.56 -5.10 -5.90
CA TYR A 48 -16.14 -6.31 -5.31
C TYR A 48 -15.10 -7.41 -5.28
N SER A 49 -14.97 -8.06 -4.13
CA SER A 49 -14.16 -9.27 -3.97
C SER A 49 -15.11 -10.45 -3.84
N CYS A 50 -15.03 -11.38 -4.77
CA CYS A 50 -15.86 -12.57 -4.78
C CYS A 50 -15.09 -13.78 -4.25
N THR A 51 -15.82 -14.70 -3.62
CA THR A 51 -15.22 -15.94 -3.11
C THR A 51 -14.59 -16.76 -4.23
N THR A 52 -13.38 -17.26 -4.00
CA THR A 52 -12.69 -18.14 -4.96
C THR A 52 -13.27 -19.56 -4.90
N PRO A 53 -13.08 -20.39 -5.94
CA PRO A 53 -13.46 -21.81 -5.88
C PRO A 53 -12.78 -22.58 -4.74
N GLU A 54 -11.56 -22.19 -4.39
CA GLU A 54 -10.81 -22.76 -3.26
C GLU A 54 -11.50 -22.42 -1.94
N GLU A 55 -11.84 -21.14 -1.71
CA GLU A 55 -12.59 -20.70 -0.53
C GLU A 55 -13.98 -21.35 -0.44
N GLN A 56 -14.67 -21.55 -1.57
CA GLN A 56 -15.94 -22.27 -1.62
C GLN A 56 -15.78 -23.74 -1.22
N THR A 57 -14.70 -24.38 -1.66
CA THR A 57 -14.39 -25.78 -1.31
C THR A 57 -14.04 -25.89 0.18
N GLU A 58 -13.25 -24.97 0.72
CA GLU A 58 -12.92 -24.92 2.15
C GLU A 58 -14.17 -24.77 3.02
N ARG A 59 -15.12 -23.91 2.61
CA ARG A 59 -16.41 -23.75 3.29
C ARG A 59 -17.24 -25.03 3.29
N LEU A 60 -17.24 -25.77 2.17
CA LEU A 60 -17.92 -27.06 2.07
C LEU A 60 -17.32 -28.12 2.98
N ILE A 61 -16.00 -28.18 3.07
CA ILE A 61 -15.31 -29.10 3.98
C ILE A 61 -15.64 -28.75 5.43
N ALA A 62 -15.67 -27.46 5.76
CA ALA A 62 -16.01 -26.99 7.11
C ALA A 62 -17.50 -27.21 7.45
N ASN A 63 -18.41 -27.08 6.48
CA ASN A 63 -19.84 -27.31 6.64
C ASN A 63 -20.46 -27.91 5.37
N PRO A 64 -20.71 -29.23 5.35
CA PRO A 64 -21.27 -29.94 4.18
C PRO A 64 -22.68 -29.50 3.77
N HIS A 65 -23.38 -28.74 4.61
CA HIS A 65 -24.72 -28.20 4.33
C HIS A 65 -24.70 -26.70 4.00
N ALA A 66 -23.52 -26.09 3.85
CA ALA A 66 -23.39 -24.70 3.46
C ALA A 66 -23.89 -24.46 2.02
N ASP A 67 -24.52 -23.31 1.79
CA ASP A 67 -24.87 -22.85 0.45
C ASP A 67 -23.59 -22.45 -0.30
N ILE A 68 -23.33 -23.09 -1.44
CA ILE A 68 -22.09 -22.94 -2.22
C ILE A 68 -22.27 -21.82 -3.26
N GLY A 69 -22.82 -20.71 -2.81
CA GLY A 69 -22.97 -19.51 -3.63
C GLY A 69 -21.64 -18.79 -3.79
N MET A 70 -21.41 -18.22 -4.97
CA MET A 70 -20.41 -17.16 -5.09
C MET A 70 -20.91 -15.94 -4.32
N GLU A 71 -20.18 -15.54 -3.29
CA GLU A 71 -20.48 -14.37 -2.49
C GLU A 71 -19.51 -13.26 -2.86
N CYS A 72 -20.02 -12.09 -3.23
CA CYS A 72 -19.22 -10.92 -3.56
C CYS A 72 -19.44 -9.83 -2.51
N HIS A 73 -18.35 -9.41 -1.87
CA HIS A 73 -18.39 -8.37 -0.86
C HIS A 73 -17.85 -7.06 -1.45
N PRO A 74 -18.58 -5.94 -1.31
CA PRO A 74 -18.08 -4.64 -1.72
C PRO A 74 -16.96 -4.20 -0.78
N PHE A 75 -15.94 -3.56 -1.34
CA PHE A 75 -14.93 -2.84 -0.58
C PHE A 75 -14.59 -1.54 -1.29
N VAL A 76 -14.35 -0.50 -0.49
CA VAL A 76 -14.15 0.87 -0.96
C VAL A 76 -12.66 1.17 -1.05
N ARG A 77 -12.20 1.63 -2.21
CA ARG A 77 -10.87 2.20 -2.39
C ARG A 77 -10.96 3.72 -2.55
N LEU A 78 -10.06 4.43 -1.89
CA LEU A 78 -9.95 5.88 -1.98
C LEU A 78 -8.73 6.26 -2.82
N PHE A 79 -8.92 7.23 -3.71
CA PHE A 79 -7.88 7.73 -4.59
C PHE A 79 -7.87 9.25 -4.58
N ARG A 80 -6.69 9.85 -4.66
CA ARG A 80 -6.53 11.26 -4.99
C ARG A 80 -6.11 11.41 -6.45
N LYS A 81 -6.94 12.11 -7.22
CA LYS A 81 -6.61 12.57 -8.59
C LYS A 81 -5.90 13.91 -8.49
N CYS A 82 -4.65 13.92 -8.91
CA CYS A 82 -3.76 15.08 -8.82
C CYS A 82 -3.44 15.61 -10.22
N GLU A 83 -3.40 16.93 -10.37
CA GLU A 83 -3.01 17.59 -11.61
C GLU A 83 -1.98 18.68 -11.33
N LYS A 84 -0.82 18.59 -11.97
CA LYS A 84 0.23 19.62 -11.88
C LYS A 84 0.91 19.79 -13.22
N ASN A 85 1.04 21.03 -13.69
CA ASN A 85 1.69 21.37 -14.97
C ASN A 85 1.11 20.58 -16.16
N GLY A 86 -0.22 20.39 -16.19
CA GLY A 86 -0.93 19.63 -17.23
C GLY A 86 -0.71 18.11 -17.19
N LYS A 87 -0.05 17.59 -16.14
CA LYS A 87 0.14 16.15 -15.94
C LYS A 87 -0.79 15.65 -14.84
N VAL A 88 -1.59 14.66 -15.20
CA VAL A 88 -2.51 13.98 -14.28
C VAL A 88 -1.88 12.70 -13.76
N PHE A 89 -2.00 12.45 -12.47
CA PHE A 89 -1.65 11.17 -11.86
C PHE A 89 -2.60 10.86 -10.71
N HIS A 90 -2.68 9.58 -10.35
CA HIS A 90 -3.54 9.08 -9.28
C HIS A 90 -2.68 8.49 -8.17
N VAL A 91 -3.13 8.68 -6.93
CA VAL A 91 -2.50 8.14 -5.73
C VAL A 91 -3.57 7.39 -4.96
N GLU A 92 -3.33 6.12 -4.63
CA GLU A 92 -4.22 5.36 -3.74
C GLU A 92 -4.01 5.84 -2.30
N THR A 93 -5.09 6.27 -1.65
CA THR A 93 -5.09 6.83 -0.30
C THR A 93 -5.97 6.04 0.68
N THR A 94 -6.42 4.83 0.29
CA THR A 94 -7.26 3.95 1.12
C THR A 94 -6.71 3.72 2.52
N ALA A 95 -5.40 3.54 2.67
CA ALA A 95 -4.77 3.33 3.98
C ALA A 95 -4.52 4.63 4.77
N TRP A 96 -4.71 5.79 4.14
CA TRP A 96 -4.43 7.11 4.71
C TRP A 96 -5.69 7.86 5.13
N GLU A 97 -6.82 7.56 4.48
CA GLU A 97 -8.09 8.26 4.62
C GLU A 97 -9.24 7.27 4.84
N GLY A 98 -10.39 7.76 5.30
CA GLY A 98 -11.60 6.94 5.49
C GLY A 98 -11.61 6.10 6.77
N GLU A 99 -12.53 5.15 6.84
CA GLU A 99 -12.77 4.31 8.02
C GLU A 99 -11.62 3.33 8.30
N HIS A 100 -10.89 2.94 7.24
CA HIS A 100 -9.74 2.04 7.31
C HIS A 100 -8.40 2.80 7.38
N ALA A 101 -8.43 4.11 7.65
CA ALA A 101 -7.22 4.90 7.82
C ALA A 101 -6.33 4.32 8.92
N TRP A 102 -5.07 4.08 8.57
CA TRP A 102 -4.09 3.52 9.49
C TRP A 102 -3.81 4.50 10.63
N LYS A 103 -3.91 4.02 11.87
CA LYS A 103 -3.56 4.76 13.08
C LYS A 103 -2.24 4.23 13.62
N GLN A 104 -1.32 5.14 13.95
CA GLN A 104 -0.10 4.75 14.64
C GLN A 104 -0.44 4.09 15.98
N PRO A 105 0.17 2.94 16.31
CA PRO A 105 0.09 2.43 17.67
C PRO A 105 0.71 3.46 18.63
N PRO A 106 0.12 3.69 19.81
CA PRO A 106 0.46 4.80 20.71
C PRO A 106 1.91 4.85 21.22
N ASN A 107 2.73 3.83 20.95
CA ASN A 107 4.12 3.70 21.44
C ASN A 107 5.20 3.90 20.37
N SER A 108 4.87 4.26 19.12
CA SER A 108 5.90 4.64 18.15
C SER A 108 6.35 6.09 18.41
N ARG A 109 7.37 6.27 19.27
CA ARG A 109 8.02 7.57 19.40
C ARG A 109 8.57 8.01 18.03
N PRO A 110 8.30 9.23 17.56
CA PRO A 110 8.98 9.75 16.39
C PRO A 110 10.45 10.00 16.76
N THR A 111 11.39 9.32 16.10
CA THR A 111 12.80 9.70 16.11
C THR A 111 12.96 10.99 15.33
N ALA A 112 12.60 12.10 15.96
CA ALA A 112 13.03 13.42 15.54
C ALA A 112 14.54 13.53 15.82
N GLY A 113 15.33 13.52 14.74
CA GLY A 113 16.76 13.84 14.76
C GLY A 113 17.68 12.63 14.82
N MET A 114 17.91 11.97 13.69
CA MET A 114 19.15 11.21 13.48
C MET A 114 20.02 11.94 12.46
N SER A 115 20.94 12.71 13.03
CA SER A 115 22.18 13.17 12.42
C SER A 115 22.85 12.00 11.68
N ASN A 116 23.45 12.30 10.53
CA ASN A 116 24.25 11.37 9.74
C ASN A 116 25.34 10.71 10.61
N LYS A 117 25.14 9.45 10.99
CA LYS A 117 26.22 8.48 11.24
C LYS A 117 25.64 7.09 11.47
N ALA A 118 26.07 6.17 10.61
CA ALA A 118 26.18 4.72 10.75
C ALA A 118 24.99 3.95 11.35
N ASP A 119 24.51 2.94 10.62
CA ASP A 119 24.22 1.59 11.14
C ASP A 119 23.74 0.70 9.98
N ASP A 120 24.69 0.16 9.22
CA ASP A 120 24.52 -0.76 8.08
C ASP A 120 24.09 -2.19 8.54
N GLU A 121 24.03 -2.43 9.85
CA GLU A 121 23.87 -3.77 10.43
C GLU A 121 22.41 -4.12 10.75
N SER A 122 21.55 -3.12 11.00
CA SER A 122 20.12 -3.34 11.31
C SER A 122 19.30 -3.66 10.05
N THR A 123 19.57 -2.93 8.96
CA THR A 123 18.87 -3.10 7.68
C THR A 123 19.14 -4.46 7.04
N THR A 124 20.38 -4.96 7.18
CA THR A 124 20.79 -6.27 6.67
C THR A 124 20.06 -7.41 7.39
N ASN A 125 19.84 -7.29 8.69
CA ASN A 125 19.08 -8.26 9.48
C ASN A 125 17.57 -8.27 9.14
N ALA A 126 16.99 -7.10 8.83
CA ALA A 126 15.59 -7.02 8.40
C ALA A 126 15.40 -7.69 7.03
N ILE A 127 16.28 -7.42 6.07
CA ILE A 127 16.23 -8.04 4.73
C ILE A 127 16.45 -9.55 4.81
N ALA A 128 17.39 -10.02 5.64
CA ALA A 128 17.63 -11.45 5.85
C ALA A 128 16.40 -12.18 6.42
N ARG A 129 15.69 -11.55 7.38
CA ARG A 129 14.44 -12.11 7.94
C ARG A 129 13.30 -12.15 6.92
N TYR A 130 13.22 -11.21 6.00
CA TYR A 130 12.22 -11.26 4.93
C TYR A 130 12.57 -12.31 3.85
N ALA A 131 13.85 -12.51 3.56
CA ALA A 131 14.29 -13.51 2.59
C ALA A 131 13.94 -14.96 2.99
N THR A 132 13.97 -15.27 4.30
CA THR A 132 13.62 -16.61 4.80
C THR A 132 12.16 -16.99 4.63
N TYR A 133 11.25 -16.03 4.41
CA TYR A 133 9.84 -16.32 4.14
C TYR A 133 9.56 -16.65 2.66
N PHE A 134 10.45 -16.27 1.75
CA PHE A 134 10.25 -16.49 0.31
C PHE A 134 11.03 -17.68 -0.25
N TRP A 135 12.07 -18.12 0.45
CA TRP A 135 12.93 -19.21 0.03
C TRP A 135 13.10 -20.20 1.18
N SER A 136 12.13 -21.10 1.37
CA SER A 136 12.38 -22.32 2.14
C SER A 136 13.11 -23.32 1.23
N PRO A 137 14.30 -23.82 1.61
CA PRO A 137 14.86 -24.97 0.94
C PRO A 137 13.98 -26.20 1.26
N LYS A 138 13.67 -26.97 0.21
CA LYS A 138 13.08 -28.31 0.33
C LYS A 138 14.03 -29.27 1.04
#